data_AF-E2N8L5-F1
#
_entry.id   AF-E2N8L5-F1
#
_cell.length_a   1.000
_cell.length_b   1.000
_cell.length_c   1.000
_cell.angle_alpha   90.00
_cell.angle_beta   90.00
_cell.angle_gamma   90.00
#
_symmetry.space_group_name_H-M   'P 1'
#
loop_
_entity.id
_entity.type
_entity.pdbx_description
1 polymer ?
#
loop_
_entity_poly.entity_id
_entity_poly.type
_entity_poly.pdbx_seq_one_letter_code
_entity_poly.pdbx_strand_id
1 'polypeptide(L)'
;MNIKNYILIASLACACSSCELLQPNEIINPNVDEDTFLKTPNAMSTWVNGANRSFATIIGSYVELTEILSDNYFNNYSQSSKVFDFPTILYTDIDVTNLQRHVGTLRETAIQGLEVVAKADATTTDEQRYNLYYIKGYSYLLAGEYFRALPVENGGEVKGWKENLNLAISTFTEALKFTSDTDETAFINTLIARAYYRLGDKVNAVKYASNVLTLSTDFTKQVTFDGENNVISSIQGYIYGTNFQPLPRLDFLDPKYFQTKAKEARPICIAKA
;
A
#
# COMPACT_ATOMS: atom_id res chain seq x y z
N MET A 1 40.87 -5.32 44.97
CA MET A 1 39.94 -4.85 43.92
C MET A 1 38.87 -4.01 44.61
N ASN A 2 38.72 -2.73 44.25
CA ASN A 2 37.91 -1.76 45.02
C ASN A 2 36.40 -2.00 44.84
N ILE A 3 35.60 -1.74 45.89
CA ILE A 3 34.12 -1.83 45.91
C ILE A 3 33.46 -1.12 44.72
N LYS A 4 34.06 -0.03 44.23
CA LYS A 4 33.60 0.70 43.03
C LYS A 4 33.61 -0.16 41.76
N ASN A 5 34.54 -1.11 41.63
CA ASN A 5 34.61 -2.00 40.47
C ASN A 5 33.51 -3.08 40.51
N TYR A 6 33.09 -3.53 41.70
CA TYR A 6 31.98 -4.47 41.84
C TYR A 6 30.63 -3.83 41.54
N ILE A 7 30.44 -2.58 41.95
CA ILE A 7 29.22 -1.81 41.62
C ILE A 7 29.10 -1.61 40.11
N LEU A 8 30.21 -1.25 39.43
CA LEU A 8 30.22 -1.05 37.98
C LEU A 8 29.88 -2.33 37.20
N ILE A 9 30.43 -3.47 37.62
CA ILE A 9 30.17 -4.78 36.99
C ILE A 9 28.72 -5.24 37.26
N ALA A 10 28.20 -5.04 38.47
CA ALA A 10 26.82 -5.37 38.80
C ALA A 10 25.80 -4.50 38.03
N SER A 11 26.08 -3.19 37.86
CA SER A 11 25.24 -2.31 37.04
C SER A 11 25.27 -2.64 35.55
N LEU A 12 26.41 -3.12 35.03
CA LEU A 12 26.54 -3.53 33.64
C LEU A 12 25.82 -4.87 33.38
N ALA A 13 25.88 -5.81 34.33
CA ALA A 13 25.13 -7.08 34.25
C ALA A 13 23.61 -6.87 34.33
N CYS A 14 23.13 -5.98 35.22
CA CYS A 14 21.70 -5.67 35.30
C CYS A 14 21.17 -4.94 34.06
N ALA A 15 21.98 -4.11 33.39
CA ALA A 15 21.57 -3.42 32.16
C ALA A 15 21.53 -4.35 30.93
N CYS A 16 22.33 -5.42 30.92
CA CYS A 16 22.30 -6.43 29.85
C CYS A 16 21.16 -7.44 29.99
N SER A 17 20.67 -7.71 31.21
CA SER A 17 19.56 -8.66 31.44
C SER A 17 18.18 -8.00 31.51
N SER A 18 18.09 -6.67 31.60
CA SER A 18 16.80 -5.97 31.73
C SER A 18 16.02 -5.83 30.41
N CYS A 19 16.65 -6.04 29.25
CA CYS A 19 15.96 -6.04 27.96
C CYS A 19 15.34 -7.39 27.59
N GLU A 20 15.89 -8.52 28.05
CA GLU A 20 15.34 -9.85 27.79
C GLU A 20 14.15 -10.19 28.71
N LEU A 21 14.10 -9.63 29.92
CA LEU A 21 13.02 -9.91 30.87
C LEU A 21 11.65 -9.32 30.45
N LEU A 22 11.64 -8.34 29.53
CA LEU A 22 10.43 -7.63 29.08
C LEU A 22 9.98 -8.00 27.66
N GLN A 23 10.74 -8.84 26.94
CA GLN A 23 10.32 -9.43 25.69
C GLN A 23 10.07 -10.92 25.93
N PRO A 24 8.82 -11.36 26.13
CA PRO A 24 8.52 -12.78 26.15
C PRO A 24 8.75 -13.32 24.73
N ASN A 25 9.99 -13.71 24.43
CA ASN A 25 10.41 -14.24 23.13
C ASN A 25 9.81 -15.62 22.82
N GLU A 26 9.00 -16.19 23.72
CA GLU A 26 8.53 -17.58 23.65
C GLU A 26 7.06 -17.79 24.06
N ILE A 27 6.22 -16.76 24.09
CA ILE A 27 4.76 -17.00 24.12
C ILE A 27 4.27 -17.16 22.67
N ILE A 28 4.63 -18.28 22.06
CA ILE A 28 4.06 -18.70 20.79
C ILE A 28 2.72 -19.35 21.12
N ASN A 29 1.62 -18.69 20.75
CA ASN A 29 0.31 -19.33 20.83
C ASN A 29 0.29 -20.46 19.78
N PRO A 30 0.20 -21.74 20.16
CA PRO A 30 0.26 -22.86 19.23
C PRO A 30 -0.93 -22.91 18.26
N ASN A 31 -1.94 -22.04 18.44
CA ASN A 31 -3.07 -21.88 17.54
C ASN A 31 -2.97 -20.66 16.62
N VAL A 32 -1.93 -19.82 16.77
CA VAL A 32 -1.78 -18.53 16.06
C VAL A 32 -0.32 -18.29 15.67
N ASP A 33 0.38 -19.35 15.25
CA ASP A 33 1.71 -19.25 14.65
C ASP A 33 1.66 -19.43 13.13
N GLU A 34 2.75 -19.03 12.45
CA GLU A 34 2.84 -19.07 10.99
C GLU A 34 2.72 -20.51 10.45
N ASP A 35 3.34 -21.47 11.13
CA ASP A 35 3.26 -22.89 10.73
C ASP A 35 1.83 -23.42 10.77
N THR A 36 1.04 -23.01 11.76
CA THR A 36 -0.37 -23.37 11.90
C THR A 36 -1.21 -22.70 10.83
N PHE A 37 -0.93 -21.43 10.53
CA PHE A 37 -1.60 -20.71 9.44
C PHE A 37 -1.34 -21.39 8.09
N LEU A 38 -0.08 -21.71 7.76
CA LEU A 38 0.31 -22.33 6.49
C LEU A 38 -0.29 -23.73 6.30
N LYS A 39 -0.63 -24.43 7.39
CA LYS A 39 -1.29 -25.75 7.35
C LYS A 39 -2.82 -25.66 7.30
N THR A 40 -3.39 -24.46 7.42
CA THR A 40 -4.84 -24.28 7.38
C THR A 40 -5.36 -24.41 5.94
N PRO A 41 -6.51 -25.06 5.71
CA PRO A 41 -7.10 -25.13 4.38
C PRO A 41 -7.38 -23.74 3.79
N ASN A 42 -7.06 -23.55 2.51
CA ASN A 42 -7.23 -22.27 1.80
C ASN A 42 -6.47 -21.09 2.45
N ALA A 43 -5.27 -21.36 2.99
CA ALA A 43 -4.39 -20.34 3.55
C ALA A 43 -4.17 -19.20 2.54
N MET A 44 -4.02 -19.52 1.25
CA MET A 44 -3.83 -18.52 0.21
C MET A 44 -5.03 -17.59 0.03
N SER A 45 -6.25 -18.14 0.05
CA SER A 45 -7.48 -17.32 -0.04
C SER A 45 -7.60 -16.36 1.14
N THR A 46 -7.26 -16.82 2.34
CA THR A 46 -7.25 -15.98 3.54
C THR A 46 -6.18 -14.88 3.44
N TRP A 47 -4.99 -15.23 2.95
CA TRP A 47 -3.90 -14.29 2.76
C TRP A 47 -4.24 -13.19 1.75
N VAL A 48 -4.76 -13.57 0.57
CA VAL A 48 -5.16 -12.63 -0.48
C VAL A 48 -6.27 -11.69 0.01
N ASN A 49 -7.21 -12.18 0.81
CA ASN A 49 -8.21 -11.32 1.44
C ASN A 49 -7.56 -10.27 2.38
N GLY A 50 -6.63 -10.69 3.25
CA GLY A 50 -5.85 -9.79 4.09
C GLY A 50 -5.00 -8.78 3.31
N ALA A 51 -4.41 -9.21 2.19
CA ALA A 51 -3.64 -8.36 1.29
C ALA A 51 -4.53 -7.30 0.63
N ASN A 52 -5.71 -7.69 0.12
CA ASN A 52 -6.68 -6.78 -0.48
C ASN A 52 -7.25 -5.78 0.53
N ARG A 53 -7.52 -6.21 1.78
CA ARG A 53 -7.90 -5.31 2.86
C ARG A 53 -6.82 -4.26 3.12
N SER A 54 -5.56 -4.69 3.22
CA SER A 54 -4.42 -3.79 3.44
C SER A 54 -4.26 -2.83 2.26
N PHE A 55 -4.35 -3.34 1.03
CA PHE A 55 -4.36 -2.54 -0.19
C PHE A 55 -5.46 -1.47 -0.16
N ALA A 56 -6.69 -1.82 0.19
CA ALA A 56 -7.79 -0.87 0.23
C ALA A 56 -7.55 0.28 1.21
N THR A 57 -7.21 -0.05 2.46
CA THR A 57 -6.96 0.97 3.51
C THR A 57 -5.78 1.87 3.18
N ILE A 58 -4.73 1.31 2.58
CA ILE A 58 -3.53 2.05 2.17
C ILE A 58 -3.85 3.00 1.01
N ILE A 59 -4.57 2.54 -0.02
CA ILE A 59 -4.99 3.40 -1.13
C ILE A 59 -5.89 4.53 -0.63
N GLY A 60 -6.79 4.26 0.33
CA GLY A 60 -7.57 5.30 1.00
C GLY A 60 -6.70 6.40 1.61
N SER A 61 -5.67 6.00 2.37
CA SER A 61 -4.73 6.92 3.04
C SER A 61 -3.88 7.72 2.04
N TYR A 62 -3.45 7.09 0.94
CA TYR A 62 -2.75 7.77 -0.14
C TYR A 62 -3.62 8.84 -0.80
N VAL A 63 -4.86 8.49 -1.16
CA VAL A 63 -5.79 9.44 -1.78
C VAL A 63 -6.11 10.58 -0.83
N GLU A 64 -6.36 10.29 0.45
CA GLU A 64 -6.55 11.32 1.48
C GLU A 64 -5.44 12.38 1.47
N LEU A 65 -4.19 11.96 1.65
CA LEU A 65 -3.08 12.88 1.83
C LEU A 65 -2.66 13.57 0.53
N THR A 66 -2.84 12.89 -0.61
CA THR A 66 -2.54 13.48 -1.92
C THR A 66 -3.62 14.45 -2.39
N GLU A 67 -4.89 14.26 -2.00
CA GLU A 67 -5.99 15.19 -2.33
C GLU A 67 -5.92 16.50 -1.52
N ILE A 68 -5.41 16.46 -0.28
CA ILE A 68 -5.12 17.71 0.47
C ILE A 68 -3.98 18.48 -0.22
N LEU A 69 -2.94 17.75 -0.66
CA LEU A 69 -1.80 18.37 -1.33
C LEU A 69 -2.15 18.91 -2.73
N SER A 70 -3.15 18.31 -3.39
CA SER A 70 -3.45 18.55 -4.80
C SER A 70 -4.12 19.88 -5.10
N ASP A 71 -4.30 20.76 -4.11
CA ASP A 71 -5.05 22.02 -4.19
C ASP A 71 -6.57 21.88 -4.38
N ASN A 72 -7.11 20.66 -4.29
CA ASN A 72 -8.53 20.39 -4.44
C ASN A 72 -9.34 20.77 -3.20
N TYR A 73 -8.82 20.42 -2.01
CA TYR A 73 -9.51 20.61 -0.75
C TYR A 73 -8.78 21.58 0.17
N PHE A 74 -9.55 22.33 0.96
CA PHE A 74 -9.07 23.07 2.11
C PHE A 74 -9.24 22.21 3.36
N ASN A 75 -8.17 22.05 4.12
CA ASN A 75 -8.21 21.42 5.42
C ASN A 75 -8.80 22.37 6.47
N ASN A 76 -10.09 22.19 6.76
CA ASN A 76 -10.83 23.01 7.71
C ASN A 76 -10.48 22.63 9.16
N TYR A 77 -10.47 21.32 9.44
CA TYR A 77 -10.09 20.75 10.73
C TYR A 77 -9.75 19.26 10.57
N SER A 78 -8.47 18.89 10.67
CA SER A 78 -8.03 17.48 10.62
C SER A 78 -7.29 17.06 11.90
N GLN A 79 -7.26 15.75 12.13
CA GLN A 79 -6.24 15.12 12.97
C GLN A 79 -4.95 14.84 12.18
N SER A 80 -5.01 14.83 10.84
CA SER A 80 -3.87 14.68 9.94
C SER A 80 -2.96 15.90 9.95
N SER A 81 -1.70 15.72 9.57
CA SER A 81 -0.68 16.77 9.63
C SER A 81 -0.98 17.95 8.72
N LYS A 82 -0.86 19.17 9.28
CA LYS A 82 -1.00 20.43 8.55
C LYS A 82 0.15 20.69 7.56
N VAL A 83 1.19 19.86 7.56
CA VAL A 83 2.30 19.99 6.59
C VAL A 83 1.89 19.58 5.18
N PHE A 84 0.71 18.99 4.99
CA PHE A 84 0.14 18.74 3.67
C PHE A 84 -0.65 19.96 3.13
N ASP A 85 -1.07 20.88 4.01
CA ASP A 85 -1.76 22.13 3.64
C ASP A 85 -0.79 23.15 3.00
N PHE A 86 0.50 23.02 3.33
CA PHE A 86 1.59 23.82 2.78
C PHE A 86 2.56 22.90 2.05
N PRO A 87 3.27 23.34 0.99
CA PRO A 87 4.24 22.50 0.28
C PRO A 87 5.56 22.31 1.07
N THR A 88 5.49 22.10 2.39
CA THR A 88 6.64 21.96 3.30
C THR A 88 6.66 20.56 3.92
N ILE A 89 6.58 19.55 3.06
CA ILE A 89 6.51 18.15 3.47
C ILE A 89 7.86 17.71 4.05
N LEU A 90 7.86 17.37 5.33
CA LEU A 90 9.04 16.85 6.02
C LEU A 90 9.01 15.32 6.00
N TYR A 91 10.17 14.70 5.71
CA TYR A 91 10.29 13.24 5.70
C TYR A 91 10.12 12.60 7.10
N THR A 92 10.25 13.40 8.16
CA THR A 92 10.04 13.01 9.56
C THR A 92 8.60 13.18 10.03
N ASP A 93 7.72 13.72 9.19
CA ASP A 93 6.31 13.83 9.51
C ASP A 93 5.70 12.43 9.68
N ILE A 94 4.77 12.30 10.62
CA ILE A 94 4.20 10.99 10.97
C ILE A 94 3.40 10.40 9.82
N ASP A 95 2.65 11.22 9.08
CA ASP A 95 1.83 10.76 7.96
C ASP A 95 2.71 10.40 6.77
N VAL A 96 3.77 11.17 6.52
CA VAL A 96 4.79 10.83 5.53
C VAL A 96 5.51 9.53 5.88
N THR A 97 5.82 9.31 7.16
CA THR A 97 6.43 8.06 7.65
C THR A 97 5.45 6.89 7.48
N ASN A 98 4.16 7.10 7.72
CA ASN A 98 3.13 6.08 7.53
C ASN A 98 2.96 5.70 6.05
N LEU A 99 2.96 6.67 5.13
CA LEU A 99 2.95 6.39 3.68
C LEU A 99 4.17 5.53 3.28
N GLN A 100 5.36 5.82 3.80
CA GLN A 100 6.55 4.98 3.56
C GLN A 100 6.37 3.55 4.09
N ARG A 101 5.82 3.41 5.31
CA ARG A 101 5.53 2.09 5.89
C ARG A 101 4.50 1.33 5.05
N HIS A 102 3.47 2.00 4.55
CA HIS A 102 2.45 1.40 3.70
C HIS A 102 3.03 0.80 2.42
N VAL A 103 3.98 1.47 1.77
CA VAL A 103 4.73 0.89 0.64
C VAL A 103 5.39 -0.42 1.06
N GLY A 104 6.11 -0.42 2.18
CA GLY A 104 6.75 -1.61 2.73
C GLY A 104 5.73 -2.72 3.02
N THR A 105 4.63 -2.42 3.70
CA THR A 105 3.57 -3.38 4.01
C THR A 105 3.01 -4.04 2.75
N LEU A 106 2.63 -3.26 1.73
CA LEU A 106 2.13 -3.84 0.47
C LEU A 106 3.13 -4.77 -0.19
N ARG A 107 4.40 -4.35 -0.23
CA ARG A 107 5.47 -5.14 -0.84
C ARG A 107 5.68 -6.45 -0.09
N GLU A 108 5.93 -6.39 1.21
CA GLU A 108 6.26 -7.57 2.03
C GLU A 108 5.07 -8.52 2.13
N THR A 109 3.83 -8.02 2.26
CA THR A 109 2.63 -8.87 2.23
C THR A 109 2.50 -9.63 0.93
N ALA A 110 2.78 -8.98 -0.21
CA ALA A 110 2.74 -9.65 -1.50
C ALA A 110 3.89 -10.65 -1.69
N ILE A 111 5.11 -10.31 -1.26
CA ILE A 111 6.27 -11.21 -1.30
C ILE A 111 6.02 -12.46 -0.47
N GLN A 112 5.59 -12.31 0.79
CA GLN A 112 5.30 -13.44 1.67
C GLN A 112 4.20 -14.34 1.08
N GLY A 113 3.16 -13.75 0.50
CA GLY A 113 2.10 -14.52 -0.16
C GLY A 113 2.61 -15.30 -1.37
N LEU A 114 3.47 -14.70 -2.20
CA LEU A 114 4.03 -15.34 -3.40
C LEU A 114 5.10 -16.40 -3.09
N GLU A 115 5.94 -16.14 -2.08
CA GLU A 115 7.15 -16.92 -1.83
C GLU A 115 7.01 -17.96 -0.70
N VAL A 116 6.06 -17.76 0.22
CA VAL A 116 5.85 -18.64 1.37
C VAL A 116 4.46 -19.28 1.31
N VAL A 117 3.39 -18.48 1.35
CA VAL A 117 2.01 -19.01 1.40
C VAL A 117 1.69 -19.83 0.15
N ALA A 118 2.03 -19.32 -1.03
CA ALA A 118 1.77 -20.01 -2.28
C ALA A 118 2.60 -21.30 -2.50
N LYS A 119 3.66 -21.52 -1.71
CA LYS A 119 4.40 -22.79 -1.70
C LYS A 119 3.78 -23.80 -0.73
N ALA A 120 3.20 -23.32 0.37
CA ALA A 120 2.52 -24.15 1.35
C ALA A 120 1.12 -24.59 0.88
N ASP A 121 0.39 -23.70 0.22
CA ASP A 121 -0.96 -23.95 -0.27
C ASP A 121 -0.96 -24.42 -1.73
N ALA A 122 -1.05 -25.73 -1.93
CA ALA A 122 -1.10 -26.36 -3.24
C ALA A 122 -2.34 -25.97 -4.07
N THR A 123 -3.36 -25.35 -3.47
CA THR A 123 -4.57 -24.88 -4.16
C THR A 123 -4.45 -23.46 -4.70
N THR A 124 -3.29 -22.83 -4.54
CA THR A 124 -3.03 -21.46 -5.04
C THR A 124 -3.33 -21.34 -6.52
N THR A 125 -4.20 -20.39 -6.88
CA THR A 125 -4.61 -20.14 -8.26
C THR A 125 -3.78 -19.04 -8.94
N ASP A 126 -3.83 -18.99 -10.27
CA ASP A 126 -3.20 -17.91 -11.04
C ASP A 126 -3.83 -16.55 -10.73
N GLU A 127 -5.15 -16.48 -10.53
CA GLU A 127 -5.83 -15.24 -10.11
C GLU A 127 -5.27 -14.69 -8.78
N GLN A 128 -5.00 -15.58 -7.81
CA GLN A 128 -4.39 -15.18 -6.53
C GLN A 128 -2.94 -14.70 -6.71
N ARG A 129 -2.18 -15.33 -7.61
CA ARG A 129 -0.82 -14.89 -7.95
C ARG A 129 -0.85 -13.54 -8.65
N TYR A 130 -1.72 -13.37 -9.64
CA TYR A 130 -1.98 -12.11 -10.32
C TYR A 130 -2.28 -11.00 -9.31
N ASN A 131 -3.16 -11.28 -8.34
CA ASN A 131 -3.53 -10.33 -7.30
C ASN A 131 -2.32 -9.83 -6.51
N LEU A 132 -1.53 -10.76 -5.98
CA LEU A 132 -0.33 -10.40 -5.21
C LEU A 132 0.73 -9.71 -6.08
N TYR A 133 0.91 -10.12 -7.34
CA TYR A 133 1.85 -9.46 -8.24
C TYR A 133 1.44 -8.01 -8.53
N TYR A 134 0.16 -7.71 -8.77
CA TYR A 134 -0.23 -6.32 -8.96
C TYR A 134 -0.07 -5.53 -7.66
N ILE A 135 -0.37 -6.09 -6.47
CA ILE A 135 -0.15 -5.41 -5.19
C ILE A 135 1.34 -5.08 -5.00
N LYS A 136 2.22 -6.06 -5.28
CA LYS A 136 3.68 -5.88 -5.26
C LYS A 136 4.11 -4.78 -6.23
N GLY A 137 3.63 -4.82 -7.48
CA GLY A 137 3.95 -3.80 -8.48
C GLY A 137 3.45 -2.42 -8.08
N TYR A 138 2.26 -2.33 -7.47
CA TYR A 138 1.68 -1.08 -6.99
C TYR A 138 2.49 -0.47 -5.85
N SER A 139 3.08 -1.30 -4.98
CA SER A 139 4.00 -0.81 -3.94
C SER A 139 5.20 -0.06 -4.54
N TYR A 140 5.83 -0.63 -5.59
CA TYR A 140 6.94 -0.01 -6.29
C TYR A 140 6.51 1.23 -7.08
N LEU A 141 5.30 1.20 -7.66
CA LEU A 141 4.72 2.37 -8.33
C LEU A 141 4.56 3.54 -7.35
N LEU A 142 3.94 3.31 -6.19
CA LEU A 142 3.80 4.32 -5.15
C LEU A 142 5.17 4.84 -4.66
N ALA A 143 6.13 3.95 -4.48
CA ALA A 143 7.49 4.31 -4.10
C ALA A 143 8.14 5.27 -5.12
N GLY A 144 8.05 4.92 -6.41
CA GLY A 144 8.65 5.70 -7.50
C GLY A 144 7.90 6.98 -7.86
N GLU A 145 6.62 7.10 -7.50
CA GLU A 145 5.81 8.28 -7.81
C GLU A 145 5.82 9.35 -6.73
N TYR A 146 5.90 8.95 -5.46
CA TYR A 146 5.72 9.86 -4.32
C TYR A 146 6.98 10.11 -3.51
N PHE A 147 8.04 9.32 -3.69
CA PHE A 147 9.27 9.46 -2.92
C PHE A 147 10.49 9.58 -3.83
N ARG A 148 11.52 10.29 -3.34
CA ARG A 148 12.80 10.38 -4.06
C ARG A 148 13.52 9.04 -4.12
N ALA A 149 13.42 8.26 -3.04
CA ALA A 149 14.00 6.95 -2.91
C ALA A 149 13.36 6.21 -1.73
N LEU A 150 13.19 4.89 -1.86
CA LEU A 150 12.76 3.99 -0.79
C LEU A 150 13.47 2.65 -0.94
N PRO A 151 13.65 1.89 0.16
CA PRO A 151 14.22 0.56 0.09
C PRO A 151 13.28 -0.40 -0.63
N VAL A 152 13.85 -1.31 -1.41
CA VAL A 152 13.11 -2.34 -2.19
C VAL A 152 13.00 -3.68 -1.46
N GLU A 153 13.64 -3.77 -0.30
CA GLU A 153 13.64 -4.93 0.60
C GLU A 153 13.54 -4.41 2.04
N ASN A 154 13.02 -5.22 2.96
CA ASN A 154 12.91 -4.82 4.37
C ASN A 154 14.30 -4.57 4.99
N GLY A 155 14.52 -3.36 5.50
CA GLY A 155 15.82 -2.92 6.04
C GLY A 155 16.96 -2.87 5.00
N GLY A 156 16.65 -3.04 3.72
CA GLY A 156 17.63 -3.07 2.63
C GLY A 156 18.11 -1.68 2.20
N GLU A 157 18.98 -1.67 1.19
CA GLU A 157 19.49 -0.43 0.60
C GLU A 157 18.36 0.39 -0.03
N VAL A 158 18.42 1.71 0.18
CA VAL A 158 17.50 2.67 -0.43
C VAL A 158 17.77 2.78 -1.93
N LYS A 159 16.73 2.57 -2.75
CA LYS A 159 16.79 2.64 -4.21
C LYS A 159 16.06 3.87 -4.73
N GLY A 160 16.57 4.44 -5.82
CA GLY A 160 16.02 5.66 -6.39
C GLY A 160 14.61 5.48 -6.94
N TRP A 161 13.87 6.58 -7.12
CA TRP A 161 12.51 6.55 -7.67
C TRP A 161 12.43 5.89 -9.05
N LYS A 162 13.42 6.10 -9.93
CA LYS A 162 13.48 5.46 -11.26
C LYS A 162 13.64 3.94 -11.17
N GLU A 163 14.45 3.47 -10.24
CA GLU A 163 14.66 2.03 -10.01
C GLU A 163 13.37 1.38 -9.50
N ASN A 164 12.68 2.04 -8.58
CA ASN A 164 11.35 1.61 -8.12
C ASN A 164 10.35 1.56 -9.29
N LEU A 165 10.29 2.57 -10.16
CA LEU A 165 9.39 2.52 -11.33
C LEU A 165 9.75 1.38 -12.31
N ASN A 166 11.03 1.10 -12.53
CA ASN A 166 11.45 -0.03 -13.35
C ASN A 166 11.08 -1.38 -12.71
N LEU A 167 11.21 -1.50 -11.39
CA LEU A 167 10.73 -2.68 -10.65
C LEU A 167 9.20 -2.82 -10.74
N ALA A 168 8.46 -1.72 -10.69
CA ALA A 168 7.01 -1.72 -10.92
C ALA A 168 6.67 -2.29 -12.30
N ILE A 169 7.30 -1.78 -13.37
CA ILE A 169 7.11 -2.26 -14.75
C ILE A 169 7.43 -3.75 -14.87
N SER A 170 8.58 -4.20 -14.32
CA SER A 170 8.97 -5.61 -14.35
C SER A 170 7.95 -6.48 -13.61
N THR A 171 7.50 -6.05 -12.44
CA THR A 171 6.56 -6.80 -11.60
C THR A 171 5.18 -6.88 -12.25
N PHE A 172 4.71 -5.79 -12.85
CA PHE A 172 3.47 -5.76 -13.63
C PHE A 172 3.55 -6.65 -14.87
N THR A 173 4.69 -6.65 -15.56
CA THR A 173 4.91 -7.56 -16.70
C THR A 173 4.87 -9.03 -16.26
N GLU A 174 5.37 -9.34 -15.06
CA GLU A 174 5.24 -10.66 -14.47
C GLU A 174 3.78 -11.01 -14.14
N ALA A 175 3.00 -10.04 -13.63
CA ALA A 175 1.58 -10.22 -13.34
C ALA A 175 0.79 -10.69 -14.57
N LEU A 176 1.10 -10.18 -15.76
CA LEU A 176 0.44 -10.56 -17.02
C LEU A 176 0.55 -12.05 -17.36
N LYS A 177 1.48 -12.80 -16.77
CA LYS A 177 1.59 -14.25 -16.97
C LYS A 177 0.48 -15.04 -16.26
N PHE A 178 -0.18 -14.43 -15.29
CA PHE A 178 -1.16 -15.07 -14.41
C PHE A 178 -2.60 -14.63 -14.70
N THR A 179 -2.82 -13.88 -15.78
CA THR A 179 -4.17 -13.52 -16.22
C THR A 179 -4.29 -13.68 -17.74
N SER A 180 -5.47 -14.09 -18.17
CA SER A 180 -5.91 -14.02 -19.56
C SER A 180 -7.15 -13.13 -19.72
N ASP A 181 -7.59 -12.48 -18.65
CA ASP A 181 -8.73 -11.59 -18.67
C ASP A 181 -8.37 -10.26 -19.33
N THR A 182 -9.23 -9.80 -20.23
CA THR A 182 -8.98 -8.62 -21.06
C THR A 182 -8.92 -7.35 -20.22
N ASP A 183 -9.80 -7.19 -19.23
CA ASP A 183 -9.86 -6.01 -18.38
C ASP A 183 -8.71 -5.99 -17.35
N GLU A 184 -8.32 -7.14 -16.83
CA GLU A 184 -7.13 -7.29 -15.99
C GLU A 184 -5.84 -7.00 -16.77
N THR A 185 -5.78 -7.44 -18.02
CA THR A 185 -4.68 -7.12 -18.93
C THR A 185 -4.65 -5.62 -19.21
N ALA A 186 -5.80 -5.01 -19.50
CA ALA A 186 -5.93 -3.57 -19.69
C ALA A 186 -5.49 -2.79 -18.44
N PHE A 187 -5.95 -3.21 -17.25
CA PHE A 187 -5.55 -2.62 -15.98
C PHE A 187 -4.03 -2.61 -15.80
N ILE A 188 -3.36 -3.74 -16.00
CA ILE A 188 -1.90 -3.81 -15.86
C ILE A 188 -1.18 -2.96 -16.91
N ASN A 189 -1.64 -2.96 -18.17
CA ASN A 189 -1.06 -2.10 -19.21
C ASN A 189 -1.21 -0.61 -18.86
N THR A 190 -2.31 -0.19 -18.22
CA THR A 190 -2.48 1.19 -17.72
C THR A 190 -1.45 1.54 -16.64
N LEU A 191 -1.18 0.62 -15.70
CA LEU A 191 -0.16 0.85 -14.67
C LEU A 191 1.26 0.91 -15.24
N ILE A 192 1.57 0.08 -16.24
CA ILE A 192 2.85 0.12 -16.96
C ILE A 192 2.98 1.46 -17.72
N ALA A 193 1.93 1.88 -18.43
CA ALA A 193 1.92 3.17 -19.14
C ALA A 193 2.15 4.34 -18.17
N ARG A 194 1.51 4.32 -16.99
CA ARG A 194 1.70 5.31 -15.92
C ARG A 194 3.16 5.36 -15.44
N ALA A 195 3.79 4.20 -15.22
CA ALA A 195 5.20 4.16 -14.82
C ALA A 195 6.13 4.74 -15.91
N TYR A 196 5.94 4.35 -17.18
CA TYR A 196 6.73 4.91 -18.29
C TYR A 196 6.52 6.42 -18.47
N TYR A 197 5.29 6.91 -18.30
CA TYR A 197 4.99 8.33 -18.34
C TYR A 197 5.80 9.09 -17.29
N ARG A 198 5.86 8.57 -16.05
CA ARG A 198 6.65 9.17 -14.96
C ARG A 198 8.16 9.08 -15.19
N LEU A 199 8.64 8.04 -15.87
CA LEU A 199 10.03 7.93 -16.30
C LEU A 199 10.39 8.91 -17.45
N GLY A 200 9.41 9.52 -18.09
CA GLY A 200 9.60 10.39 -19.27
C GLY A 200 9.75 9.62 -20.59
N ASP A 201 9.49 8.31 -20.59
CA ASP A 201 9.51 7.48 -21.80
C ASP A 201 8.16 7.56 -22.51
N LYS A 202 7.99 8.61 -23.30
CA LYS A 202 6.77 8.86 -24.07
C LYS A 202 6.43 7.72 -25.03
N VAL A 203 7.44 7.09 -25.64
CA VAL A 203 7.21 6.06 -26.67
C VAL A 203 6.54 4.84 -26.04
N ASN A 204 7.10 4.35 -24.94
CA ASN A 204 6.50 3.22 -24.24
C ASN A 204 5.19 3.62 -23.53
N ALA A 205 5.09 4.80 -22.93
CA ALA A 205 3.85 5.26 -22.31
C ALA A 205 2.67 5.24 -23.30
N VAL A 206 2.86 5.79 -24.51
CA VAL A 206 1.85 5.79 -25.57
C VAL A 206 1.58 4.38 -26.07
N LYS A 207 2.61 3.55 -26.27
CA LYS A 207 2.44 2.15 -26.70
C LYS A 207 1.50 1.38 -25.76
N TYR A 208 1.80 1.42 -24.46
CA TYR A 208 1.00 0.69 -23.47
C TYR A 208 -0.40 1.30 -23.32
N ALA A 209 -0.56 2.62 -23.34
CA ALA A 209 -1.88 3.26 -23.31
C ALA A 209 -2.74 2.95 -24.56
N SER A 210 -2.16 2.91 -25.75
CA SER A 210 -2.89 2.53 -26.97
C SER A 210 -3.31 1.05 -26.95
N ASN A 211 -2.47 0.18 -26.36
CA ASN A 211 -2.84 -1.23 -26.17
C ASN A 211 -4.05 -1.36 -25.24
N VAL A 212 -4.13 -0.55 -24.17
CA VAL A 212 -5.28 -0.51 -23.26
C VAL A 212 -6.56 -0.21 -24.03
N LEU A 213 -6.57 0.86 -24.84
CA LEU A 213 -7.75 1.25 -25.65
C LEU A 213 -8.15 0.20 -26.69
N THR A 214 -7.24 -0.68 -27.08
CA THR A 214 -7.53 -1.81 -27.98
C THR A 214 -8.13 -3.00 -27.23
N LEU A 215 -7.73 -3.20 -25.97
CA LEU A 215 -8.23 -4.27 -25.11
C LEU A 215 -9.62 -3.95 -24.57
N SER A 216 -9.79 -2.76 -24.00
CA SER A 216 -11.05 -2.35 -23.38
C SER A 216 -11.16 -0.82 -23.38
N THR A 217 -12.29 -0.30 -23.89
CA THR A 217 -12.52 1.15 -24.01
C THR A 217 -13.30 1.74 -22.83
N ASP A 218 -13.80 0.91 -21.93
CA ASP A 218 -14.66 1.31 -20.81
C ASP A 218 -14.31 0.64 -19.47
N PHE A 219 -13.25 -0.19 -19.40
CA PHE A 219 -12.85 -0.75 -18.12
C PHE A 219 -12.55 0.34 -17.09
N THR A 220 -12.89 0.03 -15.84
CA THR A 220 -12.55 0.86 -14.69
C THR A 220 -12.15 -0.08 -13.55
N LYS A 221 -10.88 -0.04 -13.14
CA LYS A 221 -10.41 -0.78 -11.96
C LYS A 221 -10.59 0.07 -10.72
N GLN A 222 -11.32 -0.47 -9.77
CA GLN A 222 -11.62 0.19 -8.51
C GLN A 222 -11.13 -0.64 -7.33
N VAL A 223 -10.67 0.08 -6.31
CA VAL A 223 -10.50 -0.45 -4.96
C VAL A 223 -11.83 -0.31 -4.25
N THR A 224 -12.39 -1.45 -3.83
CA THR A 224 -13.60 -1.51 -3.04
C THR A 224 -13.28 -1.59 -1.55
N PHE A 225 -14.26 -1.20 -0.76
CA PHE A 225 -14.19 -1.13 0.69
C PHE A 225 -15.35 -1.93 1.28
N ASP A 226 -15.19 -2.38 2.52
CA ASP A 226 -16.17 -3.19 3.22
C ASP A 226 -16.46 -2.58 4.59
N GLY A 227 -17.39 -1.63 4.61
CA GLY A 227 -17.81 -0.95 5.83
C GLY A 227 -18.53 -1.87 6.84
N GLU A 228 -19.03 -3.04 6.42
CA GLU A 228 -19.59 -4.04 7.35
C GLU A 228 -18.49 -4.68 8.19
N ASN A 229 -17.32 -4.90 7.59
CA ASN A 229 -16.13 -5.48 8.25
C ASN A 229 -15.07 -4.42 8.62
N ASN A 230 -15.49 -3.16 8.76
CA ASN A 230 -14.63 -2.03 9.18
C ASN A 230 -13.41 -1.79 8.27
N VAL A 231 -13.55 -2.07 6.97
CA VAL A 231 -12.62 -1.65 5.92
C VAL A 231 -13.17 -0.37 5.31
N ILE A 232 -12.75 0.76 5.85
CA ILE A 232 -13.28 2.08 5.52
C ILE A 232 -12.35 2.86 4.58
N SER A 233 -12.94 3.76 3.78
CA SER A 233 -12.20 4.73 2.98
C SER A 233 -11.90 5.96 3.83
N SER A 234 -10.62 6.23 4.11
CA SER A 234 -10.25 7.33 4.99
C SER A 234 -10.65 8.69 4.38
N ILE A 235 -10.35 8.92 3.10
CA ILE A 235 -10.74 10.14 2.38
C ILE A 235 -12.24 10.43 2.45
N GLN A 236 -13.09 9.40 2.37
CA GLN A 236 -14.53 9.57 2.51
C GLN A 236 -14.89 10.10 3.90
N GLY A 237 -14.26 9.57 4.95
CA GLY A 237 -14.45 10.05 6.32
C GLY A 237 -14.11 11.54 6.45
N TYR A 238 -13.02 11.99 5.83
CA TYR A 238 -12.59 13.39 5.91
C TYR A 238 -13.45 14.36 5.08
N ILE A 239 -13.87 13.98 3.87
CA ILE A 239 -14.72 14.83 3.04
C ILE A 239 -16.14 14.89 3.60
N TYR A 240 -16.71 13.74 3.98
CA TYR A 240 -18.07 13.70 4.54
C TYR A 240 -18.14 14.32 5.94
N GLY A 241 -17.09 14.15 6.75
CA GLY A 241 -16.99 14.63 8.13
C GLY A 241 -16.75 16.14 8.29
N THR A 242 -16.79 16.93 7.21
CA THR A 242 -16.51 18.37 7.16
C THR A 242 -15.06 18.78 7.46
N ASN A 243 -14.16 17.80 7.64
CA ASN A 243 -12.74 18.03 7.87
C ASN A 243 -12.08 18.67 6.65
N PHE A 244 -12.37 18.14 5.45
CA PHE A 244 -11.94 18.70 4.17
C PHE A 244 -13.12 19.38 3.49
N GLN A 245 -12.95 20.65 3.14
CA GLN A 245 -13.93 21.44 2.43
C GLN A 245 -13.47 21.61 0.97
N PRO A 246 -14.34 21.37 -0.01
CA PRO A 246 -13.97 21.58 -1.41
C PRO A 246 -13.68 23.06 -1.64
N LEU A 247 -12.62 23.36 -2.40
CA LEU A 247 -12.43 24.73 -2.85
C LEU A 247 -13.52 25.11 -3.87
N PRO A 248 -13.87 26.41 -4.01
CA PRO A 248 -15.00 26.85 -4.86
C PRO A 248 -15.01 26.36 -6.31
N ARG A 249 -13.85 25.97 -6.86
CA ARG A 249 -13.72 25.38 -8.20
C ARG A 249 -14.23 23.93 -8.31
N LEU A 250 -14.38 23.23 -7.18
CA LEU A 250 -14.85 21.84 -7.12
C LEU A 250 -16.27 21.70 -6.56
N ASP A 251 -16.89 22.79 -6.14
CA ASP A 251 -18.21 22.81 -5.49
C ASP A 251 -19.30 22.07 -6.30
N PHE A 252 -19.22 22.08 -7.64
CA PHE A 252 -20.17 21.36 -8.51
C PHE A 252 -19.90 19.85 -8.70
N LEU A 253 -18.71 19.36 -8.32
CA LEU A 253 -18.28 17.98 -8.49
C LEU A 253 -18.11 17.23 -7.16
N ASP A 254 -18.45 17.86 -6.03
CA ASP A 254 -18.30 17.33 -4.68
C ASP A 254 -19.62 17.11 -3.93
N PRO A 255 -19.67 16.16 -2.98
CA PRO A 255 -18.57 15.28 -2.59
C PRO A 255 -18.39 14.07 -3.53
N LYS A 256 -17.18 13.89 -4.08
CA LYS A 256 -16.81 12.70 -4.88
C LYS A 256 -17.02 11.38 -4.11
N TYR A 257 -16.79 11.42 -2.79
CA TYR A 257 -16.92 10.28 -1.88
C TYR A 257 -18.05 10.52 -0.88
N PHE A 258 -19.28 10.51 -1.36
CA PHE A 258 -20.47 10.76 -0.54
C PHE A 258 -20.97 9.50 0.19
N GLN A 259 -21.63 9.71 1.33
CA GLN A 259 -22.22 8.65 2.15
C GLN A 259 -23.73 8.83 2.28
N THR A 260 -24.49 7.84 1.80
CA THR A 260 -25.96 7.76 1.91
C THR A 260 -26.42 6.75 2.96
N LYS A 261 -25.53 5.83 3.38
CA LYS A 261 -25.79 4.82 4.43
C LYS A 261 -24.61 4.72 5.39
N ALA A 262 -24.87 4.40 6.65
CA ALA A 262 -23.87 4.40 7.73
C ALA A 262 -22.62 3.52 7.48
N LYS A 263 -22.73 2.47 6.66
CA LYS A 263 -21.63 1.54 6.34
C LYS A 263 -21.21 1.59 4.87
N GLU A 264 -21.72 2.57 4.11
CA GLU A 264 -21.33 2.75 2.72
C GLU A 264 -19.93 3.33 2.63
N ALA A 265 -19.06 2.63 1.91
CA ALA A 265 -17.72 3.09 1.55
C ALA A 265 -17.58 3.12 0.02
N ARG A 266 -17.37 4.33 -0.53
CA ARG A 266 -17.28 4.58 -1.96
C ARG A 266 -15.94 4.08 -2.51
N PRO A 267 -15.96 3.39 -3.67
CA PRO A 267 -14.74 2.86 -4.25
C PRO A 267 -13.80 3.96 -4.76
N ILE A 268 -12.51 3.65 -4.82
CA ILE A 268 -11.48 4.52 -5.39
C ILE A 268 -11.05 3.96 -6.74
N CYS A 269 -11.18 4.75 -7.81
CA CYS A 269 -10.66 4.39 -9.12
C CYS A 269 -9.13 4.48 -9.15
N ILE A 270 -8.45 3.39 -9.52
CA ILE A 270 -6.99 3.32 -9.58
C ILE A 270 -6.45 3.18 -11.01
N ALA A 271 -7.32 2.84 -11.97
CA ALA A 271 -7.02 2.79 -13.40
C ALA A 271 -8.31 2.77 -14.21
N LYS A 272 -8.26 3.35 -15.41
CA LYS A 272 -9.34 3.34 -16.40
C LYS A 272 -8.76 3.46 -17.81
N ALA A 273 -9.56 3.16 -18.82
CA ALA A 273 -9.26 3.40 -20.24
C ALA A 273 -9.18 4.91 -20.55
#